data_AF-A0A2S7QAM1-F1
#
_entry.id   AF-A0A2S7QAM1-F1
#
_cell.length_a   1.000
_cell.length_b   1.000
_cell.length_c   1.000
_cell.angle_alpha   90.00
_cell.angle_beta   90.00
_cell.angle_gamma   90.00
#
_symmetry.space_group_name_H-M   'P 1'
#
loop_
_entity.id
_entity.type
_entity.pdbx_description
1 polymer ?
#
loop_
_entity_poly.entity_id
_entity_poly.type
_entity_poly.pdbx_seq_one_letter_code
_entity_poly.pdbx_strand_id
1 'polypeptide(L)'
;MGVFTFPKLVPELRCKIWHLAAHSTPRILEIQAVWNANGRRACKEYKVTSKTNRTPTMMHINRESRTEAMRIYQKYIFSTSDDVGYSWFNPHLDIIYFSFGRCTRVMEILLSRHPEITKIAFPWQWHTDLCWDCGFRDDLASDINPFRIWRALKKSRFPAQCDQPASHTGPGNHTRSEPVPGANTREVYFVLRPQLMSSKFSGINSGVTFGPPGYVFEMKNSRFSSAWECEEEYYSCIDTKVKSVSLAPPMKQTRGTDLKHSFIIVPTLDFSKLDFLKEPFPELLSRTGCEIEVSKFARPGFTGKPDFYELGIYNGTDEEIEEVKCAIKKKIEEASS
;
A
#
# COMPACT_ATOMS: atom_id res chain seq x y z
N MET A 1 29.36 10.77 5.80
CA MET A 1 28.63 9.83 4.93
C MET A 1 29.32 9.79 3.58
N GLY A 2 29.88 8.65 3.18
CA GLY A 2 30.49 8.51 1.85
C GLY A 2 29.41 8.70 0.79
N VAL A 3 29.64 9.61 -0.16
CA VAL A 3 28.72 9.78 -1.29
C VAL A 3 28.82 8.50 -2.10
N PHE A 4 27.75 7.70 -2.12
CA PHE A 4 27.61 6.53 -2.98
C PHE A 4 27.70 7.00 -4.43
N THR A 5 28.92 6.99 -4.94
CA THR A 5 29.25 7.24 -6.33
C THR A 5 29.92 5.97 -6.82
N PHE A 6 29.62 5.58 -8.06
CA PHE A 6 30.34 4.52 -8.74
C PHE A 6 31.39 5.16 -9.66
N PRO A 7 32.41 5.88 -9.13
CA PRO A 7 33.25 6.74 -9.96
C PRO A 7 34.09 5.96 -10.97
N LYS A 8 34.33 4.68 -10.70
CA LYS A 8 35.06 3.75 -11.58
C LYS A 8 34.22 3.28 -12.78
N LEU A 9 32.91 3.48 -12.76
CA LEU A 9 32.03 3.12 -13.87
C LEU A 9 31.94 4.27 -14.88
N VAL A 10 31.92 3.92 -16.16
CA VAL A 10 31.65 4.86 -17.25
C VAL A 10 30.25 5.49 -17.09
N PRO A 11 30.05 6.74 -17.52
CA PRO A 11 28.79 7.47 -17.31
C PRO A 11 27.54 6.71 -17.75
N GLU A 12 27.61 5.97 -18.86
CA GLU A 12 26.49 5.18 -19.41
C GLU A 12 26.02 4.10 -18.43
N LEU A 13 26.96 3.42 -17.76
CA LEU A 13 26.63 2.41 -16.76
C LEU A 13 26.05 3.04 -15.49
N ARG A 14 26.57 4.20 -15.07
CA ARG A 14 26.00 4.93 -13.93
C ARG A 14 24.56 5.36 -14.21
N CYS A 15 24.29 5.90 -15.40
CA CYS A 15 22.94 6.24 -15.84
C CYS A 15 22.02 5.01 -15.85
N LYS A 16 22.48 3.86 -16.35
CA LYS A 16 21.70 2.62 -16.31
C LYS A 16 21.40 2.17 -14.87
N ILE A 17 22.35 2.29 -13.94
CA ILE A 17 22.12 1.97 -12.53
C ILE A 17 21.03 2.87 -11.93
N TRP A 18 21.10 4.19 -12.17
CA TRP A 18 20.07 5.11 -11.68
C TRP A 18 18.72 4.84 -12.32
N HIS A 19 18.68 4.58 -13.62
CA HIS A 19 17.47 4.21 -14.33
C HIS A 19 16.82 2.95 -13.71
N LEU A 20 17.59 1.89 -13.50
CA LEU A 20 17.11 0.68 -12.84
C LEU A 20 16.61 0.97 -11.41
N ALA A 21 17.37 1.73 -10.62
CA ALA A 21 16.99 2.11 -9.26
C ALA A 21 15.65 2.86 -9.21
N ALA A 22 15.37 3.73 -10.20
CA ALA A 22 14.12 4.47 -10.31
C ALA A 22 12.90 3.60 -10.60
N HIS A 23 13.12 2.40 -11.14
CA HIS A 23 12.09 1.42 -11.46
C HIS A 23 12.02 0.26 -10.46
N SER A 24 12.91 0.22 -9.45
CA SER A 24 13.07 -0.95 -8.58
C SER A 24 12.08 -1.02 -7.42
N THR A 25 11.72 0.11 -6.83
CA THR A 25 10.95 0.12 -5.57
C THR A 25 9.72 1.03 -5.68
N PRO A 26 8.50 0.46 -5.68
CA PRO A 26 7.29 1.26 -5.66
C PRO A 26 7.13 1.99 -4.33
N ARG A 27 6.71 3.25 -4.40
CA ARG A 27 6.30 4.02 -3.22
C ARG A 27 4.79 4.00 -3.10
N ILE A 28 4.32 4.01 -1.86
CA ILE A 28 2.89 4.12 -1.57
C ILE A 28 2.61 5.57 -1.20
N LEU A 29 1.76 6.24 -1.99
CA LEU A 29 1.22 7.56 -1.66
C LEU A 29 -0.17 7.39 -1.09
N GLU A 30 -0.34 7.73 0.18
CA GLU A 30 -1.64 7.61 0.84
C GLU A 30 -2.48 8.86 0.58
N ILE A 31 -3.67 8.66 0.04
CA ILE A 31 -4.67 9.71 -0.15
C ILE A 31 -5.59 9.77 1.06
N GLN A 32 -5.70 10.97 1.63
CA GLN A 32 -6.57 11.29 2.74
C GLN A 32 -7.59 12.36 2.34
N ALA A 33 -8.87 12.06 2.56
CA ALA A 33 -9.91 13.09 2.53
C ALA A 33 -9.65 14.14 3.63
N VAL A 34 -9.86 15.40 3.29
CA VAL A 34 -9.73 16.52 4.21
C VAL A 34 -10.99 16.62 5.06
N TRP A 35 -10.82 16.99 6.33
CA TRP A 35 -11.92 17.29 7.23
C TRP A 35 -12.26 18.76 7.06
N ASN A 36 -13.54 19.07 6.85
CA ASN A 36 -14.01 20.45 6.82
C ASN A 36 -14.09 21.04 8.23
N ALA A 37 -14.34 22.34 8.32
CA ALA A 37 -14.42 23.08 9.59
C ALA A 37 -15.43 22.50 10.60
N ASN A 38 -16.44 21.77 10.12
CA ASN A 38 -17.47 21.14 10.94
C ASN A 38 -17.07 19.74 11.44
N GLY A 39 -15.80 19.33 11.25
CA GLY A 39 -15.34 17.99 11.58
C GLY A 39 -16.02 16.90 10.75
N ARG A 40 -16.53 17.24 9.56
CA ARG A 40 -17.11 16.29 8.61
C ARG A 40 -16.14 16.03 7.48
N ARG A 41 -16.22 14.85 6.86
CA ARG A 41 -15.36 14.49 5.73
C ARG A 41 -15.92 15.07 4.44
N ALA A 42 -15.16 15.97 3.82
CA ALA A 42 -15.47 16.48 2.51
C ALA A 42 -15.00 15.47 1.45
N CYS A 43 -15.92 14.81 0.74
CA CYS A 43 -15.55 13.88 -0.35
C CYS A 43 -14.94 14.59 -1.57
N LYS A 44 -15.13 15.91 -1.66
CA LYS A 44 -14.54 16.73 -2.71
C LYS A 44 -13.14 17.20 -2.38
N GLU A 45 -12.69 17.03 -1.14
CA GLU A 45 -11.38 17.49 -0.72
C GLU A 45 -10.48 16.34 -0.30
N TYR A 46 -9.33 16.25 -0.94
CA TYR A 46 -8.31 15.26 -0.61
C TYR A 46 -6.91 15.85 -0.71
N LYS A 47 -5.97 15.16 -0.04
CA LYS A 47 -4.53 15.41 -0.17
C LYS A 47 -3.74 14.14 0.07
N VAL A 48 -2.52 14.08 -0.46
CA VAL A 48 -1.54 13.07 -0.03
C VAL A 48 -1.13 13.36 1.42
N THR A 49 -1.02 12.33 2.25
CA THR A 49 -0.58 12.50 3.63
C THR A 49 0.88 12.97 3.69
N SER A 50 1.20 13.86 4.63
CA SER A 50 2.58 14.35 4.80
C SER A 50 3.59 13.23 5.08
N LYS A 51 3.13 12.12 5.68
CA LYS A 51 3.95 10.94 5.94
C LYS A 51 4.43 10.28 4.66
N THR A 52 3.56 10.18 3.64
CA THR A 52 3.85 9.50 2.38
C THR A 52 4.27 10.47 1.27
N ASN A 53 3.97 11.76 1.39
CA ASN A 53 4.41 12.83 0.49
C ASN A 53 5.89 13.19 0.68
N ARG A 54 6.77 12.21 0.51
CA ARG A 54 8.22 12.40 0.57
C ARG A 54 8.82 12.44 -0.83
N THR A 55 9.81 13.30 -0.99
CA THR A 55 10.64 13.31 -2.19
C THR A 55 11.33 11.94 -2.36
N PRO A 56 11.36 11.36 -3.57
CA PRO A 56 12.02 10.07 -3.81
C PRO A 56 13.47 10.10 -3.36
N THR A 57 13.93 9.03 -2.70
CA THR A 57 15.31 8.93 -2.19
C THR A 57 16.35 9.26 -3.27
N MET A 58 16.11 8.82 -4.51
CA MET A 58 16.97 9.11 -5.65
C MET A 58 17.24 10.59 -5.91
N MET A 59 16.31 11.49 -5.56
CA MET A 59 16.53 12.93 -5.73
C MET A 59 17.53 13.51 -4.71
N HIS A 60 17.87 12.75 -3.68
CA HIS A 60 18.76 13.17 -2.60
C HIS A 60 20.16 12.57 -2.67
N ILE A 61 20.43 11.59 -3.55
CA ILE A 61 21.70 10.85 -3.55
C ILE A 61 22.85 11.69 -4.11
N ASN A 62 22.78 12.08 -5.39
CA ASN A 62 23.78 12.91 -6.07
C ASN A 62 23.15 13.60 -7.30
N ARG A 63 23.95 14.40 -8.03
CA ARG A 63 23.48 15.16 -9.20
C ARG A 63 22.96 14.26 -10.32
N GLU A 64 23.67 13.18 -10.65
CA GLU A 64 23.29 12.26 -11.73
C GLU A 64 21.98 11.55 -11.41
N SER A 65 21.86 11.00 -10.20
CA SER A 65 20.64 10.35 -9.71
C SER A 65 19.46 11.30 -9.70
N ARG A 66 19.65 12.57 -9.31
CA ARG A 66 18.60 13.59 -9.36
C ARG A 66 18.18 13.90 -10.80
N THR A 67 19.14 14.06 -11.71
CA THR A 67 18.85 14.30 -13.13
C THR A 67 18.03 13.18 -13.73
N GLU A 68 18.38 11.92 -13.44
CA GLU A 68 17.61 10.76 -13.93
C GLU A 68 16.24 10.66 -13.25
N ALA A 69 16.17 10.88 -11.93
CA ALA A 69 14.90 10.88 -11.21
C ALA A 69 13.93 11.95 -11.74
N MET A 70 14.40 13.15 -12.12
CA MET A 70 13.53 14.19 -12.71
C MET A 70 13.02 13.85 -14.11
N ARG A 71 13.62 12.88 -14.82
CA ARG A 71 13.07 12.37 -16.09
C ARG A 71 11.91 11.40 -15.86
N ILE A 72 11.95 10.66 -14.76
CA ILE A 72 11.03 9.56 -14.47
C ILE A 72 9.88 10.04 -13.57
N TYR A 73 10.18 10.81 -12.54
CA TYR A 73 9.19 11.36 -11.62
C TYR A 73 8.73 12.73 -12.10
N GLN A 74 7.41 12.91 -12.13
CA GLN A 74 6.75 14.14 -12.50
C GLN A 74 6.14 14.81 -11.28
N LYS A 75 5.90 16.12 -11.35
CA LYS A 75 5.24 16.86 -10.27
C LYS A 75 3.72 16.78 -10.43
N TYR A 76 3.06 16.31 -9.39
CA TYR A 76 1.62 16.07 -9.34
C TYR A 76 1.00 16.88 -8.22
N ILE A 77 -0.16 17.48 -8.50
CA ILE A 77 -0.97 18.15 -7.48
C ILE A 77 -2.08 17.19 -7.10
N PHE A 78 -1.83 16.36 -6.10
CA PHE A 78 -2.84 15.48 -5.52
C PHE A 78 -3.64 16.23 -4.45
N SER A 79 -4.27 17.33 -4.85
CA SER A 79 -5.17 18.07 -3.99
C SER A 79 -6.26 18.74 -4.80
N THR A 80 -7.34 19.09 -4.12
CA THR A 80 -8.44 19.88 -4.69
C THR A 80 -8.40 21.33 -4.26
N SER A 81 -7.64 21.67 -3.23
CA SER A 81 -7.35 23.05 -2.86
C SER A 81 -6.14 23.53 -3.64
N ASP A 82 -6.23 24.72 -4.22
CA ASP A 82 -5.19 25.31 -5.09
C ASP A 82 -3.90 25.69 -4.33
N ASP A 83 -3.90 25.56 -3.01
CA ASP A 83 -2.87 26.08 -2.09
C ASP A 83 -1.79 25.05 -1.68
N VAL A 84 -1.72 23.88 -2.32
CA VAL A 84 -0.96 22.74 -1.78
C VAL A 84 0.16 22.32 -2.71
N GLY A 85 1.36 22.24 -2.14
CA GLY A 85 2.58 21.80 -2.82
C GLY A 85 2.43 20.47 -3.57
N TYR A 86 3.34 20.25 -4.52
CA TYR A 86 3.31 19.08 -5.38
C TYR A 86 3.91 17.84 -4.70
N SER A 87 3.52 16.68 -5.20
CA SER A 87 4.18 15.40 -4.94
C SER A 87 4.96 14.99 -6.19
N TRP A 88 6.18 14.48 -6.00
CA TRP A 88 6.84 13.74 -7.07
C TRP A 88 6.16 12.38 -7.23
N PHE A 89 5.79 12.00 -8.45
CA PHE A 89 5.04 10.78 -8.73
C PHE A 89 5.53 10.10 -10.01
N ASN A 90 5.64 8.78 -9.97
CA ASN A 90 5.89 7.94 -11.14
C ASN A 90 4.63 7.09 -11.44
N PRO A 91 3.84 7.44 -12.48
CA PRO A 91 2.56 6.77 -12.78
C PRO A 91 2.70 5.28 -13.15
N HIS A 92 3.90 4.83 -13.51
CA HIS A 92 4.18 3.44 -13.86
C HIS A 92 4.58 2.58 -12.67
N LEU A 93 4.99 3.18 -11.55
CA LEU A 93 5.60 2.47 -10.43
C LEU A 93 4.91 2.76 -9.10
N ASP A 94 4.67 4.03 -8.78
CA ASP A 94 4.10 4.43 -7.51
C ASP A 94 2.63 3.98 -7.41
N ILE A 95 2.20 3.70 -6.18
CA ILE A 95 0.87 3.16 -5.89
C ILE A 95 0.09 4.16 -5.08
N ILE A 96 -1.12 4.49 -5.54
CA ILE A 96 -2.06 5.31 -4.79
C ILE A 96 -2.82 4.44 -3.80
N TYR A 97 -2.62 4.66 -2.51
CA TYR A 97 -3.35 3.96 -1.47
C TYR A 97 -4.47 4.83 -0.91
N PHE A 98 -5.71 4.39 -1.08
CA PHE A 98 -6.87 5.01 -0.46
C PHE A 98 -7.06 4.43 0.93
N SER A 99 -6.74 5.20 1.98
CA SER A 99 -6.88 4.70 3.35
C SER A 99 -8.33 4.51 3.80
N PHE A 100 -8.51 3.98 5.01
CA PHE A 100 -9.81 3.59 5.57
C PHE A 100 -10.84 4.74 5.61
N GLY A 101 -12.13 4.41 5.45
CA GLY A 101 -13.24 5.33 5.71
C GLY A 101 -13.52 6.34 4.60
N ARG A 102 -13.14 6.06 3.36
CA ARG A 102 -13.17 7.08 2.31
C ARG A 102 -14.39 6.93 1.44
N CYS A 103 -14.97 8.06 1.09
CA CYS A 103 -16.00 8.13 0.07
C CYS A 103 -15.38 7.71 -1.27
N THR A 104 -16.02 6.78 -1.98
CA THR A 104 -15.61 6.36 -3.33
C THR A 104 -15.58 7.53 -4.32
N ARG A 105 -16.29 8.63 -4.04
CA ARG A 105 -16.23 9.86 -4.82
C ARG A 105 -14.85 10.50 -4.84
N VAL A 106 -14.05 10.38 -3.77
CA VAL A 106 -12.65 10.86 -3.76
C VAL A 106 -11.86 10.14 -4.85
N MET A 107 -12.06 8.83 -4.97
CA MET A 107 -11.41 8.04 -6.00
C MET A 107 -11.90 8.42 -7.40
N GLU A 108 -13.22 8.57 -7.60
CA GLU A 108 -13.76 9.05 -8.88
C GLU A 108 -13.11 10.38 -9.29
N ILE A 109 -13.08 11.37 -8.39
CA ILE A 109 -12.50 12.69 -8.67
C ILE A 109 -10.99 12.59 -8.95
N LEU A 110 -10.24 11.85 -8.13
CA LEU A 110 -8.80 11.67 -8.30
C LEU A 110 -8.47 11.04 -9.65
N LEU A 111 -9.14 9.93 -9.99
CA LEU A 111 -8.86 9.18 -11.20
C LEU A 111 -9.36 9.89 -12.46
N SER A 112 -10.40 10.73 -12.35
CA SER A 112 -10.80 11.62 -13.44
C SER A 112 -9.77 12.72 -13.70
N ARG A 113 -9.10 13.23 -12.66
CA ARG A 113 -8.04 14.25 -12.80
C ARG A 113 -6.68 13.69 -13.21
N HIS A 114 -6.44 12.42 -12.87
CA HIS A 114 -5.17 11.74 -13.11
C HIS A 114 -5.42 10.36 -13.75
N PRO A 115 -5.90 10.31 -15.01
CA PRO A 115 -6.23 9.06 -15.70
C PRO A 115 -5.04 8.09 -15.85
N GLU A 116 -3.82 8.60 -15.82
CA GLU A 116 -2.55 7.88 -15.89
C GLU A 116 -2.19 7.10 -14.62
N ILE A 117 -2.94 7.26 -13.53
CA ILE A 117 -2.79 6.38 -12.35
C ILE A 117 -3.21 4.97 -12.74
N THR A 118 -2.22 4.08 -12.82
CA THR A 118 -2.43 2.66 -13.17
C THR A 118 -2.43 1.73 -11.97
N LYS A 119 -1.84 2.14 -10.83
CA LYS A 119 -1.67 1.29 -9.65
C LYS A 119 -2.40 1.88 -8.44
N ILE A 120 -3.35 1.13 -7.91
CA ILE A 120 -4.23 1.61 -6.85
C ILE A 120 -4.39 0.54 -5.78
N ALA A 121 -4.39 0.95 -4.52
CA ALA A 121 -4.50 0.07 -3.37
C ALA A 121 -5.60 0.50 -2.40
N PHE A 122 -6.27 -0.48 -1.79
CA PHE A 122 -7.38 -0.29 -0.86
C PHE A 122 -7.28 -1.24 0.32
N PRO A 123 -7.61 -0.84 1.56
CA PRO A 123 -7.74 -1.79 2.64
C PRO A 123 -8.87 -2.79 2.32
N TRP A 124 -8.68 -4.07 2.63
CA TRP A 124 -9.71 -5.09 2.44
C TRP A 124 -10.96 -4.78 3.26
N GLN A 125 -10.78 -4.40 4.52
CA GLN A 125 -11.85 -3.91 5.40
C GLN A 125 -12.18 -2.45 5.10
N TRP A 126 -12.45 -2.12 3.85
CA TRP A 126 -12.86 -0.76 3.51
C TRP A 126 -14.31 -0.56 3.95
N HIS A 127 -14.48 -0.06 5.17
CA HIS A 127 -15.74 0.57 5.52
C HIS A 127 -15.79 1.90 4.77
N THR A 128 -16.83 2.08 3.96
CA THR A 128 -17.17 3.39 3.44
C THR A 128 -17.82 4.16 4.59
N ASP A 129 -17.10 5.12 5.18
CA ASP A 129 -17.76 5.99 6.15
C ASP A 129 -18.81 6.83 5.42
N LEU A 130 -19.96 7.03 6.06
CA LEU A 130 -21.02 7.95 5.63
C LEU A 130 -20.41 9.30 5.26
N CYS A 131 -20.36 9.61 3.97
CA CYS A 131 -20.04 10.95 3.52
C CYS A 131 -21.35 11.72 3.35
N TRP A 132 -21.53 12.68 4.25
CA TRP A 132 -22.71 13.54 4.31
C TRP A 132 -22.85 14.40 3.05
N ASP A 133 -21.74 14.81 2.44
CA ASP A 133 -21.74 15.73 1.30
C ASP A 133 -22.20 15.10 -0.02
N CYS A 134 -22.06 13.78 -0.17
CA CYS A 134 -22.56 13.08 -1.35
C CYS A 134 -23.98 12.51 -1.15
N GLY A 135 -24.66 12.86 -0.05
CA GLY A 135 -26.02 12.39 0.26
C GLY A 135 -26.11 10.87 0.39
N PHE A 136 -24.97 10.20 0.55
CA PHE A 136 -24.89 8.76 0.50
C PHE A 136 -25.21 8.22 1.89
N ARG A 137 -26.48 7.90 2.11
CA ARG A 137 -26.94 7.20 3.32
C ARG A 137 -26.64 5.71 3.16
N ASP A 138 -25.96 5.18 4.16
CA ASP A 138 -25.38 3.84 4.20
C ASP A 138 -26.28 2.94 5.06
N ASP A 139 -27.55 2.85 4.65
CA ASP A 139 -28.56 1.95 5.21
C ASP A 139 -28.16 0.47 4.98
N LEU A 140 -27.15 0.24 4.13
CA LEU A 140 -26.58 -1.05 3.70
C LEU A 140 -25.11 -1.23 4.13
N ALA A 141 -24.63 -0.47 5.13
CA ALA A 141 -23.22 -0.28 5.51
C ALA A 141 -22.44 -1.51 6.04
N SER A 142 -22.99 -2.71 6.07
CA SER A 142 -22.27 -3.85 6.68
C SER A 142 -21.24 -4.48 5.75
N ASP A 143 -21.40 -4.36 4.42
CA ASP A 143 -20.67 -5.21 3.50
C ASP A 143 -19.73 -4.40 2.60
N ILE A 144 -18.44 -4.73 2.66
CA ILE A 144 -17.43 -4.33 1.70
C ILE A 144 -18.00 -4.59 0.31
N ASN A 145 -18.15 -3.55 -0.49
CA ASN A 145 -18.73 -3.68 -1.81
C ASN A 145 -17.68 -3.31 -2.88
N PRO A 146 -16.84 -4.27 -3.32
CA PRO A 146 -15.91 -4.11 -4.44
C PRO A 146 -16.59 -3.64 -5.71
N PHE A 147 -17.90 -3.88 -5.88
CA PHE A 147 -18.67 -3.29 -6.99
C PHE A 147 -18.66 -1.76 -6.95
N ARG A 148 -18.65 -1.13 -5.76
CA ARG A 148 -18.56 0.34 -5.66
C ARG A 148 -17.19 0.84 -6.13
N ILE A 149 -16.12 0.14 -5.75
CA ILE A 149 -14.76 0.43 -6.22
C ILE A 149 -14.72 0.29 -7.74
N TRP A 150 -15.23 -0.83 -8.23
CA TRP A 150 -15.27 -1.14 -9.66
C TRP A 150 -16.08 -0.12 -10.46
N ARG A 151 -17.25 0.27 -9.98
CA ARG A 151 -18.09 1.31 -10.62
C ARG A 151 -17.35 2.63 -10.75
N ALA A 152 -16.62 3.03 -9.71
CA ALA A 152 -15.83 4.25 -9.73
C ALA A 152 -14.61 4.13 -10.67
N LEU A 153 -13.94 2.97 -10.71
CA LEU A 153 -12.90 2.68 -11.71
C LEU A 153 -13.46 2.76 -13.15
N LYS A 154 -14.62 2.16 -13.41
CA LYS A 154 -15.29 2.18 -14.71
C LYS A 154 -15.66 3.60 -15.15
N LYS A 155 -16.28 4.40 -14.28
CA LYS A 155 -16.63 5.80 -14.56
C LYS A 155 -15.42 6.64 -14.93
N SER A 156 -14.30 6.47 -14.23
CA SER A 156 -13.09 7.26 -14.51
C SER A 156 -12.45 6.96 -15.88
N ARG A 157 -12.74 5.81 -16.50
CA ARG A 157 -12.22 5.44 -17.82
C ARG A 157 -12.96 6.16 -18.96
N PHE A 158 -14.20 6.54 -18.72
CA PHE A 158 -14.99 7.35 -19.63
C PHE A 158 -15.18 8.72 -18.99
N PRO A 159 -14.15 9.59 -18.98
CA PRO A 159 -14.39 10.97 -18.63
C PRO A 159 -15.41 11.48 -19.65
N ALA A 160 -16.66 11.66 -19.22
CA ALA A 160 -17.55 12.59 -19.89
C ALA A 160 -16.76 13.89 -19.94
N GLN A 161 -16.32 14.28 -21.15
CA GLN A 161 -15.45 15.40 -21.46
C GLN A 161 -15.27 16.33 -20.26
N CYS A 162 -14.23 16.11 -19.46
CA CYS A 162 -13.88 17.07 -18.42
C CYS A 162 -13.24 18.25 -19.15
N ASP A 163 -13.99 19.33 -19.28
CA ASP A 163 -13.63 20.55 -20.02
C ASP A 163 -12.40 21.30 -19.49
N GLN A 164 -11.65 20.75 -18.53
CA GLN A 164 -10.41 21.34 -18.05
C GLN A 164 -9.33 20.27 -17.81
N PRO A 165 -8.26 20.23 -18.63
CA PRO A 165 -7.09 19.44 -18.30
C PRO A 165 -6.47 19.98 -17.01
N ALA A 166 -6.04 19.07 -16.12
CA ALA A 166 -5.26 19.44 -14.95
C ALA A 166 -4.04 20.25 -15.41
N SER A 167 -3.83 21.44 -14.83
CA SER A 167 -2.76 22.34 -15.22
C SER A 167 -1.40 21.73 -14.84
N HIS A 168 -0.68 21.23 -15.85
CA HIS A 168 0.74 20.92 -15.73
C HIS A 168 1.51 22.23 -15.57
N THR A 169 1.86 22.63 -14.35
CA THR A 169 2.61 23.87 -14.06
C THR A 169 4.13 23.70 -14.21
N GLY A 170 4.56 23.03 -15.29
CA GLY A 170 5.97 22.89 -15.65
C GLY A 170 6.26 23.60 -16.99
N PRO A 171 7.33 24.42 -17.10
CA PRO A 171 7.72 25.07 -18.35
C PRO A 171 8.36 24.11 -19.38
N GLY A 172 8.03 22.81 -19.31
CA GLY A 172 8.49 21.80 -20.25
C GLY A 172 7.33 21.35 -21.14
N ASN A 173 7.36 21.77 -22.41
CA ASN A 173 6.47 21.28 -23.47
C ASN A 173 6.63 19.76 -23.65
N HIS A 174 5.84 18.99 -22.92
CA HIS A 174 5.56 17.60 -23.25
C HIS A 174 4.05 17.40 -23.27
N THR A 175 3.39 17.95 -24.29
CA THR A 175 2.14 17.43 -24.82
C THR A 175 2.39 16.04 -25.40
N ARG A 176 2.53 15.03 -24.53
CA ARG A 176 2.39 13.64 -24.95
C ARG A 176 0.90 13.32 -24.91
N SER A 177 0.22 13.65 -26.01
CA SER A 177 -1.15 13.23 -26.32
C SER A 177 -1.20 11.79 -26.85
N GLU A 178 -0.07 11.08 -26.89
CA GLU A 178 -0.08 9.66 -27.19
C GLU A 178 -0.70 8.90 -26.01
N PRO A 179 -1.73 8.07 -26.24
CA PRO A 179 -2.26 7.20 -25.20
C PRO A 179 -1.10 6.36 -24.67
N VAL A 180 -0.81 6.50 -23.37
CA VAL A 180 0.25 5.76 -22.71
C VAL A 180 0.03 4.27 -22.98
N PRO A 181 0.98 3.54 -23.58
CA PRO A 181 0.85 2.09 -23.75
C PRO A 181 0.58 1.43 -22.39
N GLY A 182 -0.56 0.75 -22.27
CA GLY A 182 -1.03 0.19 -20.98
C GLY A 182 -1.99 1.06 -20.17
N ALA A 183 -2.40 2.25 -20.66
CA ALA A 183 -3.42 3.10 -20.01
C ALA A 183 -4.78 2.39 -19.79
N ASN A 184 -5.01 1.27 -20.46
CA ASN A 184 -6.21 0.46 -20.35
C ASN A 184 -6.16 -0.58 -19.23
N THR A 185 -4.98 -0.83 -18.65
CA THR A 185 -4.80 -1.85 -17.61
C THR A 185 -4.51 -1.19 -16.27
N ARG A 186 -5.34 -1.48 -15.26
CA ARG A 186 -5.10 -1.04 -13.89
C ARG A 186 -4.72 -2.23 -13.02
N GLU A 187 -3.74 -2.04 -12.17
CA GLU A 187 -3.42 -2.97 -11.09
C GLU A 187 -4.11 -2.50 -9.82
N VAL A 188 -5.00 -3.34 -9.30
CA VAL A 188 -5.75 -3.08 -8.08
C VAL A 188 -5.26 -4.00 -6.98
N TYR A 189 -4.80 -3.39 -5.89
CA TYR A 189 -4.24 -4.06 -4.73
C TYR A 189 -5.25 -4.02 -3.58
N PHE A 190 -5.75 -5.17 -3.16
CA PHE A 190 -6.50 -5.30 -1.91
C PHE A 190 -5.52 -5.58 -0.78
N VAL A 191 -5.33 -4.56 0.04
CA VAL A 191 -4.43 -4.55 1.19
C VAL A 191 -5.15 -5.20 2.37
N LEU A 192 -4.88 -6.47 2.63
CA LEU A 192 -5.30 -7.14 3.85
C LEU A 192 -4.67 -6.41 5.03
N ARG A 193 -5.51 -5.98 5.98
CA ARG A 193 -5.03 -5.29 7.18
C ARG A 193 -4.31 -6.32 8.05
N PRO A 194 -2.98 -6.22 8.23
CA PRO A 194 -2.30 -7.10 9.16
C PRO A 194 -2.87 -6.83 10.56
N GLN A 195 -3.07 -7.88 11.36
CA GLN A 195 -3.47 -7.69 12.76
C GLN A 195 -2.41 -6.91 13.56
N LEU A 196 -1.16 -6.97 13.08
CA LEU A 196 0.00 -6.24 13.57
C LEU A 196 -0.13 -4.71 13.44
N MET A 197 -0.95 -4.23 12.50
CA MET A 197 -1.17 -2.80 12.31
C MET A 197 -2.25 -2.27 13.27
N SER A 198 -1.84 -1.45 14.23
CA SER A 198 -2.78 -0.84 15.18
C SER A 198 -3.85 -0.01 14.47
N SER A 199 -5.08 -0.04 15.00
CA SER A 199 -6.23 0.69 14.43
C SER A 199 -6.12 2.21 14.51
N LYS A 200 -5.12 2.73 15.23
CA LYS A 200 -4.94 4.16 15.49
C LYS A 200 -3.93 4.84 14.58
N PHE A 201 -3.32 4.14 13.61
CA PHE A 201 -2.44 4.82 12.66
C PHE A 201 -3.25 5.79 11.80
N SER A 202 -3.07 7.08 12.08
CA SER A 202 -3.55 8.24 11.32
C SER A 202 -2.95 8.36 9.91
N GLY A 203 -2.41 7.27 9.37
CA GLY A 203 -1.79 7.16 8.06
C GLY A 203 -0.67 6.13 8.03
N ILE A 204 -0.34 5.67 6.83
CA ILE A 204 0.78 4.76 6.54
C ILE A 204 2.09 5.49 6.85
N ASN A 205 3.02 4.78 7.50
CA ASN A 205 4.38 5.30 7.70
C ASN A 205 5.16 5.29 6.38
N SER A 206 6.03 6.28 6.20
CA SER A 206 6.97 6.29 5.08
C SER A 206 7.83 5.02 5.05
N GLY A 207 8.02 4.44 3.88
CA GLY A 207 8.88 3.26 3.70
C GLY A 207 8.18 1.91 3.93
N VAL A 208 6.87 1.93 4.21
CA VAL A 208 6.04 0.73 4.11
C VAL A 208 5.98 0.28 2.65
N THR A 209 6.10 -1.03 2.44
CA THR A 209 5.98 -1.68 1.14
C THR A 209 4.83 -2.67 1.16
N PHE A 210 4.41 -3.14 -0.03
CA PHE A 210 3.52 -4.28 -0.12
C PHE A 210 4.32 -5.58 -0.14
N GLY A 211 3.93 -6.50 0.72
CA GLY A 211 4.40 -7.87 0.72
C GLY A 211 3.32 -8.86 0.27
N PRO A 212 3.68 -10.11 0.01
CA PRO A 212 2.71 -11.18 -0.17
C PRO A 212 1.78 -11.26 1.05
N PRO A 213 0.49 -11.58 0.85
CA PRO A 213 -0.48 -11.53 1.92
C PRO A 213 -0.22 -12.60 2.98
N GLY A 214 -0.44 -12.20 4.24
CA GLY A 214 -0.56 -13.02 5.47
C GLY A 214 -1.27 -14.36 5.28
N TYR A 215 -2.36 -14.26 4.54
CA TYR A 215 -3.29 -15.33 4.33
C TYR A 215 -3.84 -15.11 2.94
N VAL A 216 -3.84 -16.13 2.11
CA VAL A 216 -4.72 -16.13 0.96
C VAL A 216 -6.10 -16.36 1.55
N PHE A 217 -6.87 -15.28 1.72
CA PHE A 217 -8.32 -15.46 1.76
C PHE A 217 -8.67 -16.09 0.41
N GLU A 218 -8.80 -17.42 0.38
CA GLU A 218 -9.59 -18.05 -0.66
C GLU A 218 -10.95 -17.36 -0.56
N MET A 219 -11.30 -16.55 -1.57
CA MET A 219 -12.61 -15.92 -1.69
C MET A 219 -13.69 -16.98 -1.99
N LYS A 220 -13.68 -18.12 -1.29
CA LYS A 220 -14.67 -19.19 -1.38
C LYS A 220 -15.92 -18.92 -0.54
N ASN A 221 -16.05 -17.72 0.06
CA ASN A 221 -17.32 -17.31 0.64
C ASN A 221 -18.34 -17.13 -0.50
N SER A 222 -19.28 -18.07 -0.58
CA SER A 222 -20.24 -18.28 -1.69
C SER A 222 -21.05 -17.05 -2.09
N ARG A 223 -21.21 -16.04 -1.23
CA ARG A 223 -21.88 -14.77 -1.59
C ARG A 223 -21.06 -13.89 -2.54
N PHE A 224 -19.74 -14.05 -2.55
CA PHE A 224 -18.85 -13.29 -3.42
C PHE A 224 -18.67 -13.97 -4.77
N SER A 225 -18.47 -15.30 -4.79
CA SER A 225 -18.40 -16.04 -6.06
C SER A 225 -19.72 -15.89 -6.81
N SER A 226 -20.88 -15.99 -6.16
CA SER A 226 -22.17 -15.78 -6.83
C SER A 226 -22.38 -14.36 -7.37
N ALA A 227 -21.84 -13.33 -6.70
CA ALA A 227 -21.98 -11.95 -7.15
C ALA A 227 -20.96 -11.59 -8.27
N TRP A 228 -19.80 -12.25 -8.28
CA TRP A 228 -18.81 -12.14 -9.35
C TRP A 228 -19.20 -12.98 -10.59
N GLU A 229 -19.65 -14.21 -10.39
CA GLU A 229 -20.09 -15.15 -11.43
C GLU A 229 -21.37 -14.68 -12.13
N CYS A 230 -22.31 -14.04 -11.43
CA CYS A 230 -23.52 -13.48 -12.05
C CYS A 230 -23.25 -12.30 -13.00
N GLU A 231 -22.04 -11.75 -13.05
CA GLU A 231 -21.76 -10.53 -13.81
C GLU A 231 -20.43 -10.56 -14.61
N GLU A 232 -19.76 -11.72 -14.76
CA GLU A 232 -18.57 -11.86 -15.63
C GLU A 232 -18.81 -11.31 -17.06
N GLU A 233 -20.03 -11.44 -17.60
CA GLU A 233 -20.42 -10.84 -18.89
C GLU A 233 -20.30 -9.31 -18.91
N TYR A 234 -20.55 -8.63 -17.79
CA TYR A 234 -20.49 -7.16 -17.67
C TYR A 234 -19.07 -6.62 -17.40
N TYR A 235 -18.14 -7.51 -17.00
CA TYR A 235 -16.79 -7.17 -16.54
C TYR A 235 -15.67 -7.43 -17.56
N SER A 236 -15.96 -8.12 -18.67
CA SER A 236 -15.04 -8.46 -19.75
C SER A 236 -14.29 -7.29 -20.41
N CYS A 237 -14.73 -6.04 -20.19
CA CYS A 237 -14.14 -4.86 -20.82
C CYS A 237 -12.95 -4.22 -20.08
N ILE A 238 -12.61 -4.65 -18.86
CA ILE A 238 -11.51 -4.06 -18.08
C ILE A 238 -10.47 -5.12 -17.74
N ASP A 239 -9.30 -5.03 -18.36
CA ASP A 239 -8.13 -5.82 -17.98
C ASP A 239 -7.55 -5.25 -16.66
N THR A 240 -8.17 -5.68 -15.55
CA THR A 240 -7.76 -5.30 -14.20
C THR A 240 -7.06 -6.47 -13.55
N LYS A 241 -5.79 -6.27 -13.19
CA LYS A 241 -5.04 -7.26 -12.41
C LYS A 241 -5.32 -7.01 -10.93
N VAL A 242 -6.06 -7.91 -10.32
CA VAL A 242 -6.36 -7.87 -8.89
C VAL A 242 -5.31 -8.66 -8.12
N LYS A 243 -4.70 -8.05 -7.11
CA LYS A 243 -3.72 -8.68 -6.22
C LYS A 243 -4.11 -8.45 -4.77
N SER A 244 -4.05 -9.50 -3.95
CA SER A 244 -4.13 -9.35 -2.49
C SER A 244 -2.72 -9.15 -1.96
N VAL A 245 -2.51 -8.16 -1.09
CA VAL A 245 -1.21 -7.83 -0.49
C VAL A 245 -1.38 -7.49 0.98
N SER A 246 -0.28 -7.52 1.75
CA SER A 246 -0.24 -7.00 3.12
C SER A 246 0.73 -5.82 3.21
N LEU A 247 0.49 -4.90 4.15
CA LEU A 247 1.49 -3.87 4.48
C LEU A 247 2.65 -4.52 5.25
N ALA A 248 3.86 -4.39 4.72
CA ALA A 248 5.08 -4.78 5.43
C ALA A 248 5.69 -3.53 6.11
N PRO A 249 6.21 -3.62 7.35
CA PRO A 249 6.88 -2.50 7.96
C PRO A 249 8.12 -2.07 7.16
N PRO A 250 8.72 -0.90 7.46
CA PRO A 250 9.98 -0.50 6.87
C PRO A 250 11.11 -1.46 7.31
N MET A 251 11.97 -1.84 6.37
CA MET A 251 13.13 -2.69 6.67
C MET A 251 14.19 -1.88 7.42
N LYS A 252 14.83 -2.47 8.45
CA LYS A 252 15.97 -1.82 9.11
C LYS A 252 17.16 -1.77 8.15
N GLN A 253 17.48 -0.58 7.65
CA GLN A 253 18.57 -0.36 6.69
C GLN A 253 19.98 -0.65 7.25
N THR A 254 20.11 -1.03 8.53
CA THR A 254 21.39 -1.11 9.24
C THR A 254 22.11 -2.46 9.11
N ARG A 255 21.50 -3.52 8.53
CA ARG A 255 22.07 -4.88 8.45
C ARG A 255 22.10 -5.48 7.03
N GLY A 256 22.67 -4.75 6.06
CA GLY A 256 22.87 -5.28 4.70
C GLY A 256 21.64 -5.17 3.80
N THR A 257 21.79 -5.58 2.53
CA THR A 257 20.85 -5.24 1.45
C THR A 257 19.68 -6.20 1.27
N ASP A 258 19.68 -7.36 1.94
CA ASP A 258 18.79 -8.48 1.59
C ASP A 258 17.92 -8.94 2.77
N LEU A 259 17.68 -8.05 3.73
CA LEU A 259 16.70 -8.33 4.77
C LEU A 259 15.31 -8.54 4.14
N LYS A 260 14.50 -9.39 4.77
CA LYS A 260 13.14 -9.74 4.34
C LYS A 260 12.17 -9.65 5.50
N HIS A 261 10.89 -9.58 5.15
CA HIS A 261 9.77 -9.64 6.08
C HIS A 261 8.93 -10.86 5.75
N SER A 262 8.49 -11.56 6.78
CA SER A 262 7.54 -12.65 6.66
C SER A 262 6.60 -12.64 7.86
N PHE A 263 5.69 -13.58 7.90
CA PHE A 263 4.79 -13.76 9.03
C PHE A 263 4.48 -15.25 9.19
N ILE A 264 3.90 -15.60 10.32
CA ILE A 264 3.26 -16.89 10.55
C ILE A 264 1.93 -16.65 11.26
N ILE A 265 0.92 -17.45 10.91
CA ILE A 265 -0.39 -17.43 11.56
C ILE A 265 -0.41 -18.55 12.60
N VAL A 266 -0.79 -18.20 13.82
CA VAL A 266 -0.83 -19.12 14.95
C VAL A 266 -2.25 -19.14 15.52
N PRO A 267 -2.92 -20.30 15.59
CA PRO A 267 -4.23 -20.41 16.25
C PRO A 267 -4.19 -19.87 17.68
N THR A 268 -5.29 -19.29 18.14
CA THR A 268 -5.34 -18.67 19.48
C THR A 268 -5.02 -19.64 20.61
N LEU A 269 -5.37 -20.91 20.46
CA LEU A 269 -5.05 -21.98 21.43
C LEU A 269 -3.54 -22.29 21.47
N ASP A 270 -2.85 -22.20 20.34
CA ASP A 270 -1.42 -22.44 20.25
C ASP A 270 -0.61 -21.21 20.63
N PHE A 271 -1.17 -20.03 20.41
CA PHE A 271 -0.51 -18.77 20.72
C PHE A 271 -0.19 -18.63 22.22
N SER A 272 -1.08 -19.08 23.10
CA SER A 272 -0.83 -19.11 24.55
C SER A 272 0.36 -19.99 24.95
N LYS A 273 0.75 -20.95 24.12
CA LYS A 273 1.90 -21.85 24.38
C LYS A 273 3.24 -21.17 24.13
N LEU A 274 3.25 -20.07 23.36
CA LEU A 274 4.47 -19.38 22.99
C LEU A 274 5.00 -18.44 24.09
N ASP A 275 4.27 -18.15 25.17
CA ASP A 275 4.68 -17.28 26.29
C ASP A 275 5.46 -16.01 25.89
N PHE A 276 4.85 -15.18 25.03
CA PHE A 276 5.47 -13.93 24.55
C PHE A 276 5.76 -12.89 25.64
N LEU A 277 5.19 -13.05 26.84
CA LEU A 277 5.49 -12.17 27.97
C LEU A 277 6.90 -12.39 28.53
N LYS A 278 7.51 -13.56 28.28
CA LYS A 278 8.84 -13.91 28.77
C LYS A 278 9.94 -13.89 27.70
N GLU A 279 9.69 -13.28 26.54
CA GLU A 279 10.60 -13.28 25.38
C GLU A 279 10.99 -14.71 24.96
N PRO A 280 10.17 -15.41 24.15
CA PRO A 280 10.27 -16.86 24.03
C PRO A 280 11.46 -17.40 23.25
N PHE A 281 12.25 -16.54 22.63
CA PHE A 281 13.32 -16.90 21.68
C PHE A 281 14.56 -15.99 21.81
N PRO A 282 15.08 -15.67 23.01
CA PRO A 282 16.04 -14.59 23.17
C PRO A 282 17.38 -14.92 22.48
N GLU A 283 17.87 -16.14 22.63
CA GLU A 283 19.10 -16.61 21.97
C GLU A 283 18.95 -16.69 20.44
N LEU A 284 17.80 -17.18 19.97
CA LEU A 284 17.51 -17.30 18.54
C LEU A 284 17.41 -15.93 17.87
N LEU A 285 16.69 -14.98 18.48
CA LEU A 285 16.55 -13.63 17.93
C LEU A 285 17.87 -12.85 18.02
N SER A 286 18.68 -13.06 19.06
CA SER A 286 20.02 -12.48 19.14
C SER A 286 20.93 -13.00 18.03
N ARG A 287 20.92 -14.32 17.77
CA ARG A 287 21.74 -14.96 16.72
C ARG A 287 21.30 -14.60 15.32
N THR A 288 20.01 -14.72 15.01
CA THR A 288 19.46 -14.42 13.68
C THR A 288 19.35 -12.92 13.41
N GLY A 289 19.26 -12.10 14.46
CA GLY A 289 18.93 -10.68 14.30
C GLY A 289 17.48 -10.40 13.90
N CYS A 290 16.66 -11.44 13.73
CA CYS A 290 15.25 -11.30 13.44
C CYS A 290 14.52 -10.60 14.59
N GLU A 291 13.45 -9.89 14.25
CA GLU A 291 12.51 -9.33 15.21
C GLU A 291 11.17 -10.01 15.04
N ILE A 292 10.54 -10.37 16.16
CA ILE A 292 9.16 -10.86 16.16
C ILE A 292 8.28 -9.75 16.73
N GLU A 293 7.27 -9.33 15.98
CA GLU A 293 6.16 -8.57 16.54
C GLU A 293 4.89 -9.42 16.55
N VAL A 294 4.07 -9.16 17.56
CA VAL A 294 2.81 -9.83 17.75
C VAL A 294 1.66 -8.86 17.51
N SER A 295 0.61 -9.37 16.86
CA SER A 295 -0.70 -8.71 16.75
C SER A 295 -1.09 -7.97 18.04
N LYS A 296 -1.57 -6.73 17.92
CA LYS A 296 -2.05 -5.95 19.08
C LYS A 296 -3.17 -6.65 19.86
N PHE A 297 -3.92 -7.54 19.20
CA PHE A 297 -4.99 -8.31 19.83
C PHE A 297 -4.46 -9.35 20.82
N ALA A 298 -3.17 -9.71 20.74
CA ALA A 298 -2.53 -10.60 21.70
C ALA A 298 -2.16 -9.91 23.02
N ARG A 299 -2.25 -8.56 23.09
CA ARG A 299 -1.93 -7.82 24.30
C ARG A 299 -3.06 -7.95 25.35
N PRO A 300 -2.73 -8.09 26.65
CA PRO A 300 -3.73 -8.09 27.71
C PRO A 300 -4.64 -6.87 27.63
N GLY A 301 -5.96 -7.07 27.79
CA GLY A 301 -6.95 -5.98 27.86
C GLY A 301 -7.74 -5.68 26.58
N PHE A 302 -7.45 -6.35 25.46
CA PHE A 302 -8.33 -6.29 24.27
C PHE A 302 -9.50 -7.29 24.40
N THR A 303 -10.73 -6.83 24.19
CA THR A 303 -11.92 -7.69 24.09
C THR A 303 -12.07 -8.22 22.66
N GLY A 304 -12.54 -9.47 22.53
CA GLY A 304 -12.67 -10.15 21.23
C GLY A 304 -11.37 -10.79 20.75
N LYS A 305 -11.00 -11.92 21.35
CA LYS A 305 -9.84 -12.72 20.89
C LYS A 305 -10.15 -13.24 19.48
N PRO A 306 -9.28 -12.99 18.49
CA PRO A 306 -9.45 -13.59 17.17
C PRO A 306 -9.27 -15.11 17.25
N ASP A 307 -9.66 -15.86 16.22
CA ASP A 307 -9.41 -17.31 16.16
C ASP A 307 -7.92 -17.63 15.93
N PHE A 308 -7.18 -16.67 15.38
CA PHE A 308 -5.77 -16.77 15.07
C PHE A 308 -5.05 -15.44 15.31
N TYR A 309 -3.76 -15.50 15.64
CA TYR A 309 -2.86 -14.35 15.73
C TYR A 309 -1.87 -14.36 14.57
N GLU A 310 -1.59 -13.17 14.06
CA GLU A 310 -0.48 -12.95 13.13
C GLU A 310 0.79 -12.58 13.92
N LEU A 311 1.85 -13.32 13.65
CA LEU A 311 3.21 -13.07 14.13
C LEU A 311 4.05 -12.56 12.96
N GLY A 312 4.48 -11.31 13.03
CA GLY A 312 5.37 -10.72 12.03
C GLY A 312 6.81 -11.06 12.37
N ILE A 313 7.58 -11.52 11.39
CA ILE A 313 9.01 -11.81 11.50
C ILE A 313 9.75 -10.87 10.56
N TYR A 314 10.63 -10.05 11.11
CA TYR A 314 11.26 -8.95 10.39
C TYR A 314 12.78 -8.99 10.46
N ASN A 315 13.42 -8.31 9.52
CA ASN A 315 14.85 -8.02 9.52
C ASN A 315 15.77 -9.26 9.52
N GLY A 316 15.38 -10.35 8.86
CA GLY A 316 16.25 -11.53 8.63
C GLY A 316 16.41 -11.88 7.15
N THR A 317 17.40 -12.70 6.80
CA THR A 317 17.48 -13.38 5.49
C THR A 317 16.37 -14.42 5.33
N ASP A 318 16.22 -15.03 4.14
CA ASP A 318 15.26 -16.13 3.96
C ASP A 318 15.54 -17.28 4.95
N GLU A 319 16.82 -17.64 5.11
CA GLU A 319 17.26 -18.72 5.99
C GLU A 319 16.98 -18.40 7.46
N GLU A 320 17.30 -17.17 7.89
CA GLU A 320 17.07 -16.72 9.27
C GLU A 320 15.57 -16.64 9.60
N ILE A 321 14.75 -16.20 8.65
CA ILE A 321 13.28 -16.16 8.81
C ILE A 321 12.71 -17.57 8.92
N GLU A 322 13.12 -18.49 8.05
CA GLU A 322 12.64 -19.87 8.10
C GLU A 322 13.10 -20.58 9.38
N GLU A 323 14.30 -20.29 9.87
CA GLU A 323 14.78 -20.80 11.15
C GLU A 323 13.87 -20.33 12.31
N VAL A 324 13.48 -19.05 12.34
CA VAL A 324 12.55 -18.53 13.34
C VAL A 324 11.17 -19.19 13.23
N LYS A 325 10.64 -19.38 12.01
CA LYS A 325 9.36 -20.08 11.81
C LYS A 325 9.41 -21.52 12.30
N CYS A 326 10.49 -22.25 12.02
CA CYS A 326 10.69 -23.62 12.49
C CYS A 326 10.72 -23.68 14.02
N ALA A 327 11.42 -22.75 14.68
CA ALA A 327 11.47 -22.69 16.14
C ALA A 327 10.10 -22.40 16.77
N ILE A 328 9.30 -21.51 16.17
CA ILE A 328 7.93 -21.23 16.60
C ILE A 328 7.07 -22.49 16.50
N LYS A 329 7.11 -23.20 15.36
CA LYS A 329 6.34 -24.44 15.15
C LYS A 329 6.75 -25.53 16.15
N LYS A 330 8.06 -25.77 16.31
CA LYS A 330 8.60 -26.75 17.24
C LYS A 330 8.14 -26.50 18.68
N LYS A 331 8.16 -25.24 19.12
CA LYS A 331 7.71 -24.87 20.47
C LYS A 331 6.21 -25.10 20.69
N ILE A 332 5.39 -24.91 19.65
CA ILE A 332 3.96 -25.23 19.70
C ILE A 332 3.75 -26.74 19.83
N GLU A 333 4.50 -27.54 19.06
CA GLU A 333 4.44 -29.00 19.10
C GLU A 333 4.87 -29.57 20.45
N GLU A 334 6.00 -29.08 21.00
CA GLU A 334 6.52 -29.49 22.32
C GLU A 334 5.55 -29.17 23.46
N ALA A 335 4.85 -28.03 23.40
CA ALA A 335 3.84 -27.67 24.41
C ALA A 335 2.48 -28.36 24.22
N SER A 336 2.31 -29.12 23.14
CA SER A 336 1.10 -29.91 22.85
C SER A 336 1.25 -31.39 23.21
N SER A 337 2.49 -31.83 23.49
CA SER A 337 2.85 -33.16 23.95
C SER A 337 2.87 -33.20 25.47
#